data_AF-A0A062C1H5-F1
#
_entry.id   AF-A0A062C1H5-F1
#
_cell.length_a   1.000
_cell.length_b   1.000
_cell.length_c   1.000
_cell.angle_alpha   90.00
_cell.angle_beta   90.00
_cell.angle_gamma   90.00
#
_symmetry.space_group_name_H-M   'P 1'
#
loop_
_entity.id
_entity.type
_entity.pdbx_description
1 polymer ?
#
loop_
_entity_poly.entity_id
_entity_poly.type
_entity_poly.pdbx_seq_one_letter_code
_entity_poly.pdbx_strand_id
1 'polypeptide(L)'
;MQLTPEEREYAKISKHALKDLFQVLFGTKYIDQYFAMLMVGLSIALATLIPHHGLFATSQSPGMTNYHRWLYDIFVVVSSLIGFVLYFWLKRQKSNIKVGQKWRAYIKANSDFKMYRYRIAQLKGKEPFMHTPFKEYCFILLFLALFILMYSLLTPFENGRRGNFWIQTWWPINAFIIGVLYSGLFWIYFRLFAIKAIMNQYALLIRQERANNKHNKAIEKCQ
;
A
#
# COMPACT_ATOMS: atom_id res chain seq x y z
N MET A 1 -2.10 -9.55 -18.47
CA MET A 1 -3.04 -8.53 -18.98
C MET A 1 -2.27 -7.24 -19.15
N GLN A 2 -2.01 -6.77 -20.37
CA GLN A 2 -1.27 -5.52 -20.59
C GLN A 2 -2.17 -4.32 -20.26
N LEU A 3 -1.71 -3.39 -19.41
CA LEU A 3 -2.45 -2.16 -19.12
C LEU A 3 -2.57 -1.30 -20.38
N THR A 4 -3.76 -0.75 -20.63
CA THR A 4 -3.98 0.22 -21.71
C THR A 4 -3.16 1.50 -21.45
N PRO A 5 -2.81 2.27 -22.49
CA PRO A 5 -2.06 3.53 -22.33
C PRO A 5 -2.73 4.50 -21.36
N GLU A 6 -4.06 4.64 -21.44
CA GLU A 6 -4.85 5.48 -20.53
C GLU A 6 -4.81 4.98 -19.09
N GLU A 7 -4.92 3.66 -18.86
CA GLU A 7 -4.85 3.09 -17.50
C GLU A 7 -3.50 3.38 -16.85
N ARG A 8 -2.41 3.34 -17.63
CA ARG A 8 -1.06 3.73 -17.17
C ARG A 8 -0.99 5.20 -16.81
N GLU A 9 -1.67 6.06 -17.56
CA GLU A 9 -1.71 7.50 -17.30
C GLU A 9 -2.41 7.81 -15.98
N TYR A 10 -3.62 7.28 -15.77
CA TYR A 10 -4.35 7.44 -14.51
C TYR A 10 -3.58 6.87 -13.31
N ALA A 11 -2.91 5.73 -13.48
CA ALA A 11 -2.04 5.15 -12.46
C ALA A 11 -0.84 6.07 -12.15
N LYS A 12 -0.22 6.65 -13.19
CA LYS A 12 0.90 7.59 -13.05
C LYS A 12 0.48 8.87 -12.31
N ILE A 13 -0.68 9.43 -12.66
CA ILE A 13 -1.25 10.62 -12.00
C ILE A 13 -1.50 10.32 -10.52
N SER A 14 -2.13 9.20 -10.21
CA SER A 14 -2.39 8.77 -8.82
C SER A 14 -1.10 8.59 -8.02
N LYS A 15 -0.05 8.02 -8.64
CA LYS A 15 1.28 7.87 -8.03
C LYS A 15 1.95 9.23 -7.79
N HIS A 16 1.88 10.15 -8.74
CA HIS A 16 2.46 11.50 -8.60
C HIS A 16 1.75 12.29 -7.50
N ALA A 17 0.42 12.20 -7.42
CA ALA A 17 -0.35 12.85 -6.36
C ALA A 17 0.03 12.34 -4.96
N LEU A 18 0.33 11.04 -4.81
CA LEU A 18 0.85 10.50 -3.55
C LEU A 18 2.25 11.02 -3.23
N LYS A 19 3.15 11.07 -4.21
CA LYS A 19 4.52 11.56 -4.03
C LYS A 19 4.55 13.05 -3.67
N ASP A 20 3.69 13.85 -4.28
CA ASP A 20 3.49 15.25 -3.91
C ASP A 20 2.93 15.40 -2.50
N LEU A 21 2.03 14.52 -2.08
CA LEU A 21 1.55 14.48 -0.70
C LEU A 21 2.69 14.14 0.27
N PHE A 22 3.58 13.19 -0.07
CA PHE A 22 4.76 12.88 0.73
C PHE A 22 5.70 14.09 0.86
N GLN A 23 5.93 14.82 -0.22
CA GLN A 23 6.76 16.04 -0.19
C GLN A 23 6.27 17.04 0.86
N VAL A 24 4.96 17.28 0.93
CA VAL A 24 4.40 18.26 1.87
C VAL A 24 4.29 17.69 3.29
N LEU A 25 4.09 16.38 3.46
CA LEU A 25 3.97 15.75 4.78
C LEU A 25 5.30 15.48 5.47
N PHE A 26 6.35 15.16 4.71
CA PHE A 26 7.62 14.66 5.23
C PHE A 26 8.83 15.44 4.71
N GLY A 27 8.62 16.47 3.88
CA GLY A 27 9.69 17.24 3.26
C GLY A 27 10.36 16.54 2.07
N THR A 28 9.94 15.33 1.70
CA THR A 28 10.52 14.57 0.59
C THR A 28 9.52 13.67 -0.14
N LYS A 29 9.69 13.51 -1.46
CA LYS A 29 8.93 12.56 -2.29
C LYS A 29 9.29 11.10 -2.04
N TYR A 30 10.47 10.83 -1.46
CA TYR A 30 11.05 9.48 -1.36
C TYR A 30 11.05 8.94 0.07
N ILE A 31 10.18 9.46 0.94
CA ILE A 31 10.12 9.06 2.36
C ILE A 31 9.95 7.56 2.55
N ASP A 32 9.16 6.91 1.69
CA ASP A 32 8.94 5.46 1.66
C ASP A 32 10.25 4.69 1.44
N GLN A 33 11.10 5.19 0.54
CA GLN A 33 12.40 4.58 0.23
C GLN A 33 13.43 4.85 1.32
N TYR A 34 13.50 6.08 1.84
CA TYR A 34 14.39 6.41 2.95
C TYR A 34 14.04 5.62 4.21
N PHE A 35 12.75 5.48 4.50
CA PHE A 35 12.28 4.66 5.61
C PHE A 35 12.65 3.19 5.41
N ALA A 36 12.44 2.64 4.21
CA ALA A 36 12.82 1.26 3.90
C ALA A 36 14.33 1.04 4.09
N MET A 37 15.17 1.93 3.56
CA MET A 37 16.63 1.85 3.72
C MET A 37 17.05 1.97 5.19
N LEU A 38 16.44 2.88 5.94
CA LEU A 38 16.72 3.05 7.37
C LEU A 38 16.36 1.79 8.16
N MET A 39 15.19 1.21 7.92
CA MET A 39 14.74 0.02 8.66
C MET A 39 15.56 -1.22 8.31
N VAL A 40 15.87 -1.43 7.03
CA VAL A 40 16.75 -2.52 6.60
C VAL A 40 18.17 -2.33 7.16
N GLY A 41 18.70 -1.10 7.08
CA GLY A 41 20.02 -0.78 7.64
C GLY A 41 20.08 -1.00 9.15
N LEU A 42 19.02 -0.62 9.89
CA LEU A 42 18.89 -0.88 11.31
C LEU A 42 18.87 -2.38 11.62
N SER A 43 18.09 -3.17 10.87
CA SER A 43 18.08 -4.64 11.02
C SER A 43 19.46 -5.25 10.80
N ILE A 44 20.20 -4.79 9.80
CA ILE A 44 21.55 -5.27 9.50
C ILE A 44 22.51 -4.88 10.63
N ALA A 45 22.47 -3.62 11.10
CA ALA A 45 23.31 -3.15 12.19
C ALA A 45 23.04 -3.89 13.50
N LEU A 46 21.77 -4.16 13.83
CA LEU A 46 21.44 -4.96 15.02
C LEU A 46 21.86 -6.43 14.84
N ALA A 47 21.76 -6.98 13.63
CA ALA A 47 22.23 -8.32 13.35
C ALA A 47 23.76 -8.50 13.43
N THR A 48 24.54 -7.46 13.17
CA THR A 48 26.01 -7.51 13.34
C THR A 48 26.43 -7.35 14.79
N LEU A 49 25.66 -6.59 15.59
CA LEU A 49 26.05 -6.21 16.95
C LEU A 49 25.44 -7.09 18.04
N ILE A 50 24.22 -7.62 17.82
CA ILE A 50 23.42 -8.26 18.86
C ILE A 50 22.92 -9.62 18.37
N PRO A 51 23.37 -10.73 19.00
CA PRO A 51 22.75 -12.03 18.81
C PRO A 51 21.29 -12.00 19.27
N HIS A 52 20.39 -12.48 18.44
CA HIS A 52 18.95 -12.44 18.67
C HIS A 52 18.33 -13.81 18.43
N HIS A 53 17.43 -14.20 19.34
CA HIS A 53 16.78 -15.50 19.31
C HIS A 53 15.47 -15.52 18.51
N GLY A 54 14.97 -14.34 18.12
CA GLY A 54 13.70 -14.22 17.43
C GLY A 54 12.52 -14.01 18.39
N LEU A 55 11.61 -13.12 18.02
CA LEU A 55 10.41 -12.76 18.78
C LEU A 55 9.17 -13.53 18.29
N PHE A 56 9.11 -13.85 17.01
CA PHE A 56 7.96 -14.52 16.38
C PHE A 56 8.31 -15.93 15.90
N ALA A 57 7.30 -16.78 15.75
CA ALA A 57 7.47 -18.19 15.36
C ALA A 57 8.32 -18.37 14.09
N THR A 58 8.11 -17.54 13.07
CA THR A 58 8.94 -17.54 11.86
C THR A 58 10.42 -17.28 12.17
N SER A 59 10.73 -16.26 12.97
CA SER A 59 12.11 -15.91 13.34
C SER A 59 12.78 -16.97 14.24
N GLN A 60 12.00 -17.65 15.08
CA GLN A 60 12.47 -18.72 15.96
C GLN A 60 12.68 -20.05 15.23
N SER A 61 12.25 -20.15 13.97
CA SER A 61 12.32 -21.40 13.23
C SER A 61 13.77 -21.92 13.03
N PRO A 62 13.96 -23.25 13.03
CA PRO A 62 15.26 -23.86 12.79
C PRO A 62 15.88 -23.40 11.46
N GLY A 63 17.18 -23.08 11.46
CA GLY A 63 17.91 -22.62 10.28
C GLY A 63 17.90 -21.11 10.03
N MET A 64 17.16 -20.33 10.82
CA MET A 64 17.21 -18.86 10.74
C MET A 64 18.56 -18.31 11.22
N THR A 65 19.21 -17.50 10.37
CA THR A 65 20.40 -16.76 10.77
C THR A 65 20.03 -15.53 11.61
N ASN A 66 21.00 -14.97 12.33
CA ASN A 66 20.78 -13.75 13.11
C ASN A 66 20.22 -12.59 12.25
N TYR A 67 20.68 -12.48 11.00
CA TYR A 67 20.19 -11.50 10.03
C TYR A 67 18.70 -11.68 9.70
N HIS A 68 18.25 -12.93 9.47
CA HIS A 68 16.84 -13.19 9.18
C HIS A 68 15.95 -12.81 10.36
N ARG A 69 16.38 -13.13 11.59
CA ARG A 69 15.62 -12.85 12.81
C ARG A 69 15.38 -11.36 12.97
N TRP A 70 16.43 -10.55 12.91
CA TRP A 70 16.31 -9.10 13.01
C TRP A 70 15.52 -8.46 11.87
N LEU A 71 15.70 -8.94 10.63
CA LEU A 71 14.94 -8.45 9.48
C LEU A 71 13.43 -8.70 9.66
N TYR A 72 13.05 -9.90 10.07
CA TYR A 72 11.64 -10.29 10.19
C TYR A 72 10.98 -9.65 11.40
N ASP A 73 11.64 -9.65 12.56
CA ASP A 73 11.05 -9.13 13.78
C ASP A 73 10.86 -7.62 13.74
N ILE A 74 11.86 -6.88 13.24
CA ILE A 74 11.71 -5.43 13.02
C ILE A 74 10.62 -5.19 11.99
N PHE A 75 10.58 -5.96 10.90
CA PHE A 75 9.52 -5.82 9.90
C PHE A 75 8.13 -6.01 10.51
N VAL A 76 7.91 -7.06 11.30
CA VAL A 76 6.62 -7.32 11.94
C VAL A 76 6.27 -6.19 12.92
N VAL A 77 7.16 -5.86 13.85
CA VAL A 77 6.93 -4.80 14.86
C VAL A 77 6.62 -3.46 14.20
N VAL A 78 7.47 -3.05 13.26
CA VAL A 78 7.32 -1.77 12.56
C VAL A 78 6.05 -1.77 11.71
N SER A 79 5.76 -2.82 10.97
CA SER A 79 4.57 -2.92 10.12
C SER A 79 3.28 -2.84 10.92
N SER A 80 3.25 -3.41 12.13
CA SER A 80 2.11 -3.34 13.05
C SER A 80 1.90 -1.94 13.62
N LEU A 81 2.96 -1.14 13.80
CA LEU A 81 2.88 0.16 14.46
C LEU A 81 2.81 1.35 13.48
N ILE A 82 3.44 1.25 12.31
CA ILE A 82 3.62 2.37 11.38
C ILE A 82 2.29 2.94 10.90
N GLY A 83 1.25 2.12 10.79
CA GLY A 83 -0.10 2.58 10.44
C GLY A 83 -0.63 3.62 11.42
N PHE A 84 -0.48 3.39 12.73
CA PHE A 84 -0.90 4.34 13.76
C PHE A 84 -0.09 5.63 13.70
N VAL A 85 1.24 5.52 13.55
CA VAL A 85 2.14 6.67 13.44
C VAL A 85 1.76 7.55 12.24
N LEU A 86 1.59 6.95 11.06
CA LEU A 86 1.21 7.65 9.84
C LEU A 86 -0.18 8.28 9.95
N TYR A 87 -1.13 7.61 10.60
CA TYR A 87 -2.48 8.14 10.82
C TYR A 87 -2.45 9.42 11.67
N PHE A 88 -1.79 9.38 12.83
CA PHE A 88 -1.70 10.54 13.72
C PHE A 88 -0.90 11.68 13.09
N TRP A 89 0.19 11.35 12.38
CA TRP A 89 0.98 12.33 11.65
C TRP A 89 0.15 13.06 10.60
N LEU A 90 -0.54 12.30 9.73
CA LEU A 90 -1.42 12.86 8.71
C LEU A 90 -2.54 13.70 9.33
N LYS A 91 -3.17 13.21 10.41
CA LYS A 91 -4.27 13.91 11.09
C LYS A 91 -3.80 15.26 11.65
N ARG A 92 -2.63 15.31 12.28
CA ARG A 92 -2.03 16.55 12.81
C ARG A 92 -1.73 17.55 11.69
N GLN A 93 -1.14 17.08 10.59
CA GLN A 93 -0.71 17.91 9.46
C GLN A 93 -1.86 18.41 8.57
N LYS A 94 -3.06 17.81 8.65
CA LYS A 94 -4.24 18.27 7.89
C LYS A 94 -4.71 19.68 8.22
N SER A 95 -4.29 20.24 9.37
CA SER A 95 -4.49 21.66 9.70
C SER A 95 -3.76 22.60 8.73
N ASN A 96 -2.67 22.14 8.11
CA ASN A 96 -1.94 22.90 7.12
C ASN A 96 -2.67 22.91 5.77
N ILE A 97 -2.92 24.12 5.24
CA ILE A 97 -3.62 24.34 3.97
C ILE A 97 -2.94 23.58 2.82
N LYS A 98 -1.60 23.61 2.73
CA LYS A 98 -0.84 22.94 1.66
C LYS A 98 -1.04 21.41 1.70
N VAL A 99 -1.03 20.83 2.90
CA VAL A 99 -1.29 19.40 3.11
C VAL A 99 -2.72 19.06 2.71
N GLY A 100 -3.70 19.86 3.15
CA GLY A 100 -5.11 19.68 2.80
C GLY A 100 -5.35 19.72 1.29
N GLN A 101 -4.71 20.64 0.57
CA GLN A 101 -4.79 20.72 -0.90
C GLN A 101 -4.22 19.48 -1.57
N LYS A 102 -3.00 19.03 -1.21
CA LYS A 102 -2.40 17.81 -1.79
C LYS A 102 -3.15 16.54 -1.41
N TRP A 103 -3.73 16.48 -0.21
CA TRP A 103 -4.61 15.39 0.22
C TRP A 103 -5.86 15.29 -0.67
N ARG A 104 -6.53 16.42 -0.95
CA ARG A 104 -7.66 16.46 -1.88
C ARG A 104 -7.27 16.08 -3.30
N ALA A 105 -6.11 16.54 -3.78
CA ALA A 105 -5.59 16.16 -5.10
C ALA A 105 -5.33 14.65 -5.20
N TYR A 106 -4.77 14.05 -4.15
CA TYR A 106 -4.60 12.59 -4.05
C TYR A 106 -5.94 11.85 -4.09
N ILE A 107 -6.94 12.30 -3.33
CA ILE A 107 -8.29 11.71 -3.35
C ILE A 107 -8.89 11.80 -4.75
N LYS A 108 -8.83 12.98 -5.39
CA LYS A 108 -9.34 13.23 -6.74
C LYS A 108 -8.69 12.30 -7.77
N ALA A 109 -7.37 12.25 -7.83
CA ALA A 109 -6.66 11.39 -8.77
C ALA A 109 -7.10 9.92 -8.65
N ASN A 110 -7.28 9.44 -7.41
CA ASN A 110 -7.71 8.07 -7.16
C ASN A 110 -9.20 7.83 -7.45
N SER A 111 -10.08 8.82 -7.23
CA SER A 111 -11.49 8.71 -7.61
C SER A 111 -11.66 8.72 -9.13
N ASP A 112 -10.90 9.55 -9.84
CA ASP A 112 -10.92 9.65 -11.29
C ASP A 112 -10.42 8.33 -11.91
N PHE A 113 -9.34 7.75 -11.37
CA PHE A 113 -8.87 6.44 -11.79
C PHE A 113 -9.91 5.33 -11.53
N LYS A 114 -10.60 5.37 -10.39
CA LYS A 114 -11.69 4.43 -10.08
C LYS A 114 -12.88 4.59 -11.04
N MET A 115 -13.19 5.83 -11.41
CA MET A 115 -14.21 6.15 -12.41
C MET A 115 -13.85 5.63 -13.80
N TYR A 116 -12.60 5.77 -14.21
CA TYR A 116 -12.10 5.16 -15.45
C TYR A 116 -12.32 3.65 -15.48
N ARG A 117 -11.90 2.94 -14.41
CA ARG A 117 -12.11 1.48 -14.30
C ARG A 117 -13.58 1.09 -14.30
N TYR A 118 -14.44 1.91 -13.71
CA TYR A 118 -15.88 1.71 -13.75
C TYR A 118 -16.43 1.78 -15.18
N ARG A 119 -16.07 2.82 -15.96
CA ARG A 119 -16.48 2.95 -17.37
C ARG A 119 -16.04 1.76 -18.20
N ILE A 120 -14.79 1.32 -18.04
CA ILE A 120 -14.26 0.14 -18.74
C ILE A 120 -15.02 -1.13 -18.33
N ALA A 121 -15.40 -1.29 -17.06
CA ALA A 121 -16.19 -2.43 -16.61
C ALA A 121 -17.60 -2.43 -17.24
N GLN A 122 -18.26 -1.26 -17.27
CA GLN A 122 -19.56 -1.09 -17.92
C GLN A 122 -19.51 -1.43 -19.41
N LEU A 123 -18.50 -0.94 -20.14
CA LEU A 123 -18.30 -1.27 -21.56
C LEU A 123 -18.10 -2.77 -21.81
N LYS A 124 -17.54 -3.49 -20.83
CA LYS A 124 -17.31 -4.94 -20.91
C LYS A 124 -18.47 -5.77 -20.34
N GLY A 125 -19.57 -5.13 -19.90
CA GLY A 125 -20.68 -5.80 -19.24
C GLY A 125 -20.30 -6.49 -17.92
N LYS A 126 -19.23 -6.04 -17.25
CA LYS A 126 -18.71 -6.63 -16.01
C LYS A 126 -18.99 -5.74 -14.81
N GLU A 127 -19.10 -6.37 -13.64
CA GLU A 127 -19.19 -5.61 -12.40
C GLU A 127 -17.87 -4.85 -12.10
N PRO A 128 -17.95 -3.60 -11.64
CA PRO A 128 -16.78 -2.83 -11.24
C PRO A 128 -16.11 -3.43 -10.00
N PHE A 129 -14.80 -3.69 -10.11
CA PHE A 129 -14.01 -4.22 -9.01
C PHE A 129 -13.90 -3.23 -7.84
N MET A 130 -14.04 -3.73 -6.61
CA MET A 130 -14.00 -2.95 -5.35
C MET A 130 -14.92 -1.71 -5.36
N HIS A 131 -16.15 -1.86 -5.82
CA HIS A 131 -17.12 -0.75 -5.93
C HIS A 131 -17.64 -0.22 -4.58
N THR A 132 -17.46 -0.95 -3.48
CA THR A 132 -17.93 -0.52 -2.15
C THR A 132 -16.76 -0.22 -1.22
N PRO A 133 -16.89 0.75 -0.28
CA PRO A 133 -15.84 1.03 0.69
C PRO A 133 -15.54 -0.20 1.55
N PHE A 134 -16.56 -0.97 1.95
CA PHE A 134 -16.40 -2.17 2.76
C PHE A 134 -15.50 -3.21 2.08
N LYS A 135 -15.73 -3.52 0.80
CA LYS A 135 -14.89 -4.47 0.05
C LYS A 135 -13.43 -4.01 -0.03
N GLU A 136 -13.21 -2.70 -0.19
CA GLU A 136 -11.87 -2.12 -0.28
C GLU A 136 -11.15 -2.12 1.08
N TYR A 137 -11.87 -1.82 2.18
CA TYR A 137 -11.35 -1.98 3.55
C TYR A 137 -10.97 -3.42 3.85
N CYS A 138 -11.88 -4.38 3.61
CA CYS A 138 -11.62 -5.80 3.84
C CYS A 138 -10.41 -6.28 3.03
N PHE A 139 -10.32 -5.92 1.75
CA PHE A 139 -9.20 -6.32 0.91
C PHE A 139 -7.86 -5.80 1.43
N ILE A 140 -7.77 -4.51 1.78
CA ILE A 140 -6.52 -3.90 2.26
C ILE A 140 -6.14 -4.44 3.64
N LEU A 141 -7.09 -4.58 4.56
CA LEU A 141 -6.83 -5.11 5.90
C LEU A 141 -6.42 -6.59 5.85
N LEU A 142 -7.08 -7.40 5.02
CA LEU A 142 -6.70 -8.79 4.81
C LEU A 142 -5.32 -8.89 4.17
N PHE A 143 -5.01 -8.05 3.19
CA PHE A 143 -3.67 -7.99 2.59
C PHE A 143 -2.62 -7.65 3.66
N LEU A 144 -2.81 -6.58 4.44
CA LEU A 144 -1.91 -6.21 5.55
C LEU A 144 -1.73 -7.35 6.57
N ALA A 145 -2.83 -7.98 6.99
CA ALA A 145 -2.80 -9.10 7.92
C ALA A 145 -2.00 -10.28 7.35
N LEU A 146 -2.23 -10.65 6.08
CA LEU A 146 -1.47 -11.70 5.41
C LEU A 146 0.02 -11.38 5.38
N PHE A 147 0.43 -10.14 5.06
CA PHE A 147 1.86 -9.78 5.07
C PHE A 147 2.49 -9.92 6.45
N ILE A 148 1.82 -9.43 7.49
CA ILE A 148 2.34 -9.50 8.85
C ILE A 148 2.41 -10.96 9.31
N LEU A 149 1.33 -11.73 9.10
CA LEU A 149 1.25 -13.14 9.48
C LEU A 149 2.27 -14.01 8.71
N MET A 150 2.54 -13.68 7.45
CA MET A 150 3.53 -14.39 6.64
C MET A 150 4.94 -14.30 7.25
N TYR A 151 5.30 -13.14 7.82
CA TYR A 151 6.61 -12.94 8.46
C TYR A 151 6.63 -13.21 9.97
N SER A 152 5.47 -13.48 10.59
CA SER A 152 5.40 -13.82 12.02
C SER A 152 5.12 -15.30 12.30
N LEU A 153 4.33 -15.98 11.45
CA LEU A 153 3.81 -17.34 11.74
C LEU A 153 4.20 -18.43 10.74
N LEU A 154 4.64 -18.12 9.52
CA LEU A 154 5.08 -19.17 8.60
C LEU A 154 6.45 -19.70 9.01
N THR A 155 6.47 -20.87 9.62
CA THR A 155 7.67 -21.68 9.83
C THR A 155 7.92 -22.54 8.59
N PRO A 156 9.11 -22.53 7.97
CA PRO A 156 9.42 -23.47 6.90
C PRO A 156 9.33 -24.92 7.41
N PHE A 157 8.65 -25.80 6.67
CA PHE A 157 8.48 -27.22 7.02
C PHE A 157 9.84 -27.93 7.15
N GLU A 158 10.00 -28.73 8.21
CA GLU A 158 11.23 -29.47 8.56
C GLU A 158 11.71 -30.42 7.45
N ASN A 159 10.81 -30.91 6.59
CA ASN A 159 11.11 -31.96 5.60
C ASN A 159 11.59 -31.44 4.23
N GLY A 160 11.74 -30.12 4.03
CA GLY A 160 11.90 -29.55 2.68
C GLY A 160 13.28 -29.05 2.26
N ARG A 161 14.28 -28.94 3.14
CA ARG A 161 15.52 -28.22 2.81
C ARG A 161 16.78 -28.99 3.17
N ARG A 162 17.18 -29.91 2.28
CA ARG A 162 18.60 -30.25 2.13
C ARG A 162 19.36 -28.97 1.76
N GLY A 163 20.17 -28.47 2.69
CA GLY A 163 21.21 -27.47 2.43
C GLY A 163 21.10 -26.19 3.25
N ASN A 164 21.74 -26.17 4.42
CA ASN A 164 22.00 -25.00 5.28
C ASN A 164 22.54 -23.77 4.53
N PHE A 165 23.16 -23.97 3.37
CA PHE A 165 23.74 -22.92 2.52
C PHE A 165 22.69 -21.96 1.92
N TRP A 166 21.48 -22.45 1.59
CA TRP A 166 20.48 -21.64 0.90
C TRP A 166 19.77 -20.63 1.82
N ILE A 167 19.58 -20.94 3.10
CA ILE A 167 19.03 -19.96 4.05
C ILE A 167 20.13 -18.99 4.51
N GLN A 168 21.39 -19.42 4.61
CA GLN A 168 22.49 -18.55 5.05
C GLN A 168 22.85 -17.46 4.03
N THR A 169 22.79 -17.74 2.72
CA THR A 169 23.24 -16.82 1.66
C THR A 169 22.14 -15.89 1.12
N TRP A 170 20.86 -16.15 1.42
CA TRP A 170 19.72 -15.43 0.83
C TRP A 170 19.18 -14.25 1.65
N TRP A 171 19.82 -13.92 2.78
CA TRP A 171 19.43 -12.76 3.59
C TRP A 171 19.41 -11.43 2.81
N PRO A 172 20.31 -11.15 1.84
CA PRO A 172 20.27 -9.88 1.09
C PRO A 172 19.03 -9.78 0.18
N ILE A 173 18.59 -10.91 -0.39
CA ILE A 173 17.38 -10.96 -1.21
C ILE A 173 16.15 -10.75 -0.33
N ASN A 174 16.12 -11.35 0.86
CA ASN A 174 15.07 -11.10 1.85
C ASN A 174 15.06 -9.64 2.31
N ALA A 175 16.22 -9.03 2.54
CA ALA A 175 16.35 -7.61 2.87
C ALA A 175 15.82 -6.71 1.75
N PHE A 176 16.11 -7.03 0.49
CA PHE A 176 15.56 -6.31 -0.67
C PHE A 176 14.03 -6.44 -0.75
N ILE A 177 13.49 -7.66 -0.61
CA ILE A 177 12.04 -7.90 -0.60
C ILE A 177 11.39 -7.09 0.53
N ILE A 178 11.93 -7.16 1.74
CA ILE A 178 11.43 -6.40 2.90
C ILE A 178 11.51 -4.89 2.66
N GLY A 179 12.58 -4.39 2.03
CA GLY A 179 12.69 -2.99 1.64
C GLY A 179 11.58 -2.55 0.67
N VAL A 180 11.26 -3.38 -0.33
CA VAL A 180 10.14 -3.14 -1.24
C VAL A 180 8.81 -3.17 -0.48
N LEU A 181 8.64 -4.10 0.45
CA LEU A 181 7.44 -4.20 1.27
C LEU A 181 7.24 -2.96 2.15
N TYR A 182 8.30 -2.47 2.82
CA TYR A 182 8.23 -1.22 3.57
C TYR A 182 7.77 -0.04 2.71
N SER A 183 8.30 0.07 1.49
CA SER A 183 7.87 1.11 0.56
C SER A 183 6.39 0.94 0.17
N GLY A 184 5.96 -0.31 -0.02
CA GLY A 184 4.57 -0.68 -0.28
C GLY A 184 3.62 -0.32 0.88
N LEU A 185 4.04 -0.50 2.13
CA LEU A 185 3.22 -0.19 3.32
C LEU A 185 2.78 1.27 3.36
N PHE A 186 3.65 2.22 2.99
CA PHE A 186 3.28 3.63 2.88
C PHE A 186 2.11 3.82 1.91
N TRP A 187 2.21 3.23 0.71
CA TRP A 187 1.12 3.32 -0.26
C TRP A 187 -0.18 2.70 0.27
N ILE A 188 -0.08 1.52 0.91
CA ILE A 188 -1.24 0.79 1.45
C ILE A 188 -1.92 1.59 2.56
N TYR A 189 -1.18 2.12 3.53
CA TYR A 189 -1.74 2.89 4.63
C TYR A 189 -2.37 4.20 4.17
N PHE A 190 -1.71 4.94 3.28
CA PHE A 190 -2.29 6.16 2.72
C PHE A 190 -3.55 5.87 1.90
N ARG A 191 -3.58 4.74 1.17
CA ARG A 191 -4.80 4.26 0.50
C ARG A 191 -5.89 3.98 1.53
N LEU A 192 -5.59 3.21 2.58
CA LEU A 192 -6.51 2.85 3.66
C LEU A 192 -7.16 4.09 4.30
N PHE A 193 -6.36 5.12 4.61
CA PHE A 193 -6.86 6.36 5.20
C PHE A 193 -7.74 7.18 4.25
N ALA A 194 -7.57 6.98 2.95
CA ALA A 194 -8.30 7.73 1.93
C ALA A 194 -9.57 7.02 1.41
N ILE A 195 -9.76 5.72 1.66
CA ILE A 195 -10.87 4.91 1.10
C ILE A 195 -12.21 5.65 1.20
N LYS A 196 -12.62 6.07 2.42
CA LYS A 196 -13.90 6.75 2.63
C LYS A 196 -14.03 8.02 1.78
N ALA A 197 -12.98 8.84 1.71
CA ALA A 197 -13.02 10.08 0.96
C ALA A 197 -13.02 9.84 -0.56
N ILE A 198 -12.23 8.87 -1.03
CA ILE A 198 -12.20 8.45 -2.44
C ILE A 198 -13.57 7.93 -2.86
N MET A 199 -14.19 7.10 -2.03
CA MET A 199 -15.52 6.54 -2.30
C MET A 199 -16.61 7.59 -2.33
N ASN A 200 -16.58 8.56 -1.43
CA ASN A 200 -17.52 9.69 -1.45
C ASN A 200 -17.39 10.49 -2.74
N GLN A 201 -16.16 10.84 -3.15
CA GLN A 201 -15.92 11.59 -4.38
C GLN A 201 -16.31 10.77 -5.62
N TYR A 202 -15.98 9.48 -5.64
CA TYR A 202 -16.37 8.55 -6.69
C TYR A 202 -17.90 8.42 -6.83
N ALA A 203 -18.64 8.34 -5.71
CA ALA A 203 -20.10 8.32 -5.74
C ALA A 203 -20.70 9.61 -6.31
N LEU A 204 -20.09 10.77 -6.05
CA LEU A 204 -20.49 12.04 -6.65
C LEU A 204 -20.27 12.03 -8.17
N LEU A 205 -19.12 11.54 -8.65
CA LEU A 205 -18.82 11.42 -10.07
C LEU A 205 -19.84 10.52 -10.80
N ILE A 206 -20.23 9.39 -10.21
CA ILE A 206 -21.26 8.51 -10.78
C ILE A 206 -22.61 9.23 -10.86
N ARG A 207 -23.01 9.97 -9.82
CA ARG A 207 -24.28 10.72 -9.82
C ARG A 207 -24.30 11.78 -10.92
N GLN A 208 -23.19 12.51 -11.09
CA GLN A 208 -23.04 13.51 -12.15
C GLN A 208 -23.13 12.87 -13.54
N GLU A 209 -22.45 11.75 -13.77
CA GLU A 209 -22.52 11.04 -15.05
C GLU A 209 -23.94 10.55 -15.38
N ARG A 210 -24.66 10.01 -14.38
CA ARG A 210 -26.07 9.60 -14.56
C ARG A 210 -26.99 10.78 -14.87
N ALA A 211 -26.79 11.92 -14.21
CA ALA A 211 -27.56 13.13 -14.45
C ALA A 211 -27.33 13.65 -15.88
N ASN A 212 -26.07 13.72 -16.31
CA ASN A 212 -25.70 14.16 -17.66
C ASN A 212 -26.28 13.23 -18.74
N ASN A 213 -26.21 11.91 -18.53
CA ASN A 213 -26.80 10.95 -19.46
C ASN A 213 -28.32 11.06 -19.55
N LYS A 214 -29.00 11.33 -18.42
CA LYS A 214 -30.46 11.57 -18.41
C LYS A 214 -30.82 12.86 -19.16
N HIS A 215 -30.03 13.91 -18.99
CA HIS A 215 -30.22 15.18 -19.68
C HIS A 215 -30.02 15.02 -21.20
N ASN A 216 -28.94 14.38 -21.64
CA ASN A 216 -28.66 14.16 -23.05
C ASN A 216 -29.77 13.34 -23.74
N LYS A 217 -30.24 12.26 -23.09
CA LYS A 217 -31.38 11.47 -23.61
C LYS A 217 -32.69 12.25 -23.67
N ALA A 218 -32.87 13.27 -22.84
CA ALA A 218 -34.04 14.14 -22.91
C ALA A 218 -33.95 15.09 -24.12
N ILE A 219 -32.76 15.62 -24.41
CA ILE A 219 -32.51 16.46 -25.60
C ILE A 219 -32.73 15.67 -26.89
N GLU A 220 -32.19 14.45 -26.99
CA GLU A 220 -32.35 13.57 -28.17
C GLU A 220 -33.81 13.19 -28.45
N LYS A 221 -34.70 13.23 -27.45
CA LYS A 221 -36.14 12.95 -27.63
C LYS A 221 -36.95 14.19 -28.04
N CYS A 222 -36.37 15.39 -27.92
CA CYS A 222 -37.01 16.65 -28.28
C CYS A 222 -36.55 17.18 -29.64
N GLN A 223 -35.63 16.47 -30.31
CA GLN A 223 -35.25 16.67 -31.72
C GLN A 223 -35.96 15.64 -32.59
#